data_AF-A0A2E8VM16-F1
#
_entry.id   AF-A0A2E8VM16-F1
#
_cell.length_a   1.000
_cell.length_b   1.000
_cell.length_c   1.000
_cell.angle_alpha   90.00
_cell.angle_beta   90.00
_cell.angle_gamma   90.00
#
_symmetry.space_group_name_H-M   'P 1'
#
loop_
_entity.id
_entity.type
_entity.pdbx_description
1 polymer ?
#
loop_
_entity_poly.entity_id
_entity_poly.type
_entity_poly.pdbx_seq_one_letter_code
_entity_poly.pdbx_strand_id
1 'polypeptide(L)'
;MRRSRSTSCGRWVGSDLDFDREDVVRTLDADLANNLGNLVSRLVKFIVRRFEGCVPAERTGELVADARDGAAQIRQALEAFETARAARQLLGDLARINRHLQGSAPWREPDERRVRAAVGEAVGALAVTLNAGWPLLGALAEVALAALGSKAAPAWTGEPVVRRVEPAHLPVYARRGA
;
A
#
# COMPACT_ATOMS: atom_id res chain seq x y z
N MET A 1 34.60 -47.90 8.01
CA MET A 1 33.87 -46.73 8.56
C MET A 1 33.73 -45.66 7.48
N ARG A 2 32.60 -45.58 6.77
CA ARG A 2 32.30 -44.48 5.83
C ARG A 2 31.40 -43.48 6.55
N ARG A 3 31.87 -42.24 6.73
CA ARG A 3 31.08 -41.13 7.25
C ARG A 3 30.22 -40.56 6.12
N SER A 4 28.90 -40.73 6.20
CA SER A 4 27.95 -40.04 5.34
C SER A 4 27.93 -38.55 5.73
N ARG A 5 28.27 -37.68 4.79
CA ARG A 5 28.02 -36.24 4.91
C ARG A 5 26.59 -36.01 4.45
N SER A 6 25.70 -35.67 5.37
CA SER A 6 24.35 -35.20 5.03
C SER A 6 24.49 -33.82 4.38
N THR A 7 24.30 -33.76 3.08
CA THR A 7 24.12 -32.51 2.35
C THR A 7 22.82 -31.87 2.85
N SER A 8 22.92 -30.74 3.57
CA SER A 8 21.76 -29.93 3.90
C SER A 8 21.20 -29.35 2.60
N CYS A 9 20.16 -29.99 2.07
CA CYS A 9 19.38 -29.46 0.96
C CYS A 9 18.84 -28.08 1.37
N GLY A 10 19.08 -27.09 0.51
CA GLY A 10 18.64 -25.72 0.69
C GLY A 10 17.16 -25.65 1.03
N ARG A 11 16.80 -24.68 1.87
CA ARG A 11 15.42 -24.40 2.26
C ARG A 11 14.66 -23.90 1.03
N TRP A 12 14.09 -24.82 0.26
CA TRP A 12 13.26 -24.51 -0.90
C TRP A 12 12.00 -23.77 -0.45
N VAL A 13 11.59 -22.80 -1.28
CA VAL A 13 10.22 -22.27 -1.31
C VAL A 13 9.31 -23.46 -1.64
N GLY A 14 8.76 -24.11 -0.62
CA GLY A 14 8.03 -25.37 -0.78
C GLY A 14 7.99 -26.26 0.45
N SER A 15 8.00 -25.69 1.67
CA SER A 15 7.42 -26.42 2.79
C SER A 15 5.93 -26.59 2.50
N ASP A 16 5.39 -27.79 2.66
CA ASP A 16 3.94 -28.02 2.59
C ASP A 16 3.24 -26.97 3.46
N LEU A 17 2.52 -26.05 2.79
CA LEU A 17 1.73 -25.03 3.45
C LEU A 17 0.43 -25.69 3.85
N ASP A 18 0.13 -25.72 5.14
CA ASP A 18 -1.22 -26.01 5.62
C ASP A 18 -2.15 -24.91 5.09
N PHE A 19 -2.80 -25.20 3.97
CA PHE A 19 -3.71 -24.28 3.31
C PHE A 19 -5.12 -24.47 3.87
N ASP A 20 -5.53 -23.54 4.73
CA ASP A 20 -6.94 -23.36 5.09
C ASP A 20 -7.50 -22.15 4.34
N ARG A 21 -8.49 -22.40 3.48
CA ARG A 21 -9.15 -21.38 2.67
C ARG A 21 -9.80 -20.30 3.54
N GLU A 22 -10.37 -20.66 4.69
CA GLU A 22 -11.06 -19.70 5.56
C GLU A 22 -10.06 -18.77 6.25
N ASP A 23 -8.94 -19.29 6.72
CA ASP A 23 -7.87 -18.48 7.31
C ASP A 23 -7.18 -17.57 6.30
N VAL A 24 -7.01 -18.03 5.06
CA VAL A 24 -6.50 -17.20 3.95
C VAL A 24 -7.45 -16.05 3.66
N VAL A 25 -8.75 -16.33 3.53
CA VAL A 25 -9.76 -15.28 3.29
C VAL A 25 -9.80 -14.30 4.46
N ARG A 26 -9.81 -14.79 5.70
CA ARG A 26 -9.84 -13.95 6.91
C ARG A 26 -8.64 -13.01 7.00
N THR A 27 -7.44 -13.53 6.72
CA THR A 27 -6.20 -12.75 6.75
C THR A 27 -6.18 -11.72 5.63
N LEU A 28 -6.55 -12.12 4.40
CA LEU A 28 -6.63 -11.20 3.26
C LEU A 28 -7.68 -10.11 3.45
N ASP A 29 -8.86 -10.46 3.97
CA ASP A 29 -9.92 -9.50 4.29
C ASP A 29 -9.45 -8.52 5.37
N ALA A 30 -8.79 -9.01 6.42
CA ALA A 30 -8.26 -8.15 7.47
C ALA A 30 -7.21 -7.18 6.92
N ASP A 31 -6.26 -7.66 6.13
CA ASP A 31 -5.17 -6.82 5.62
C ASP A 31 -5.62 -5.89 4.49
N LEU A 32 -6.37 -6.39 3.50
CA LEU A 32 -6.80 -5.59 2.35
C LEU A 32 -7.94 -4.64 2.69
N ALA A 33 -8.98 -5.11 3.40
CA ALA A 33 -10.10 -4.25 3.74
C ALA A 33 -9.70 -3.22 4.81
N ASN A 34 -9.03 -3.65 5.89
CA ASN A 34 -8.77 -2.74 7.01
C ASN A 34 -7.57 -1.84 6.79
N ASN A 35 -6.50 -2.28 6.12
CA ASN A 35 -5.31 -1.45 5.93
C ASN A 35 -5.36 -0.66 4.62
N LEU A 36 -5.74 -1.27 3.50
CA LEU A 36 -5.75 -0.57 2.21
C LEU A 36 -7.08 0.16 1.94
N GLY A 37 -8.19 -0.58 1.89
CA GLY A 37 -9.50 -0.04 1.49
C GLY A 37 -9.96 1.11 2.39
N ASN A 38 -9.88 0.91 3.71
CA ASN A 38 -10.24 1.95 4.69
C ASN A 38 -9.28 3.16 4.66
N LEU A 39 -7.99 2.96 4.36
CA LEU A 39 -7.03 4.06 4.25
C LEU A 39 -7.36 4.95 3.04
N VAL A 40 -7.52 4.34 1.85
CA VAL A 40 -7.87 5.08 0.63
C VAL A 40 -9.21 5.79 0.81
N SER A 41 -10.23 5.10 1.33
CA SER A 41 -11.55 5.69 1.56
C SER A 41 -11.50 6.90 2.50
N ARG A 42 -10.75 6.81 3.61
CA ARG A 42 -10.58 7.92 4.56
C ARG A 42 -9.88 9.12 3.92
N LEU A 43 -8.77 8.89 3.22
CA LEU A 43 -8.03 9.95 2.54
C LEU A 43 -8.88 10.64 1.48
N VAL A 44 -9.48 9.87 0.56
CA VAL A 44 -10.31 10.42 -0.53
C VAL A 44 -11.48 11.24 0.04
N LYS A 45 -12.23 10.70 1.00
CA LYS A 45 -13.35 11.42 1.63
C LYS A 45 -12.88 12.66 2.39
N PHE A 46 -11.74 12.60 3.08
CA PHE A 46 -11.17 13.76 3.76
C PHE A 46 -10.79 14.86 2.77
N ILE A 47 -10.11 14.51 1.68
CA ILE A 47 -9.68 15.45 0.64
C ILE A 47 -10.88 16.08 -0.07
N VAL A 48 -11.92 15.31 -0.39
CA VAL A 48 -13.17 15.84 -0.95
C VAL A 48 -13.79 16.89 -0.02
N ARG A 49 -13.85 16.61 1.29
CA ARG A 49 -14.50 17.49 2.27
C ARG A 49 -13.68 18.73 2.64
N ARG A 50 -12.37 18.59 2.83
CA ARG A 50 -11.50 19.65 3.37
C ARG A 50 -10.80 20.46 2.29
N PHE A 51 -10.54 19.87 1.12
CA PHE A 51 -9.76 20.45 0.03
C PHE A 51 -10.51 20.43 -1.31
N GLU A 52 -11.83 20.25 -1.30
CA GLU A 52 -12.68 20.24 -2.50
C GLU A 52 -12.23 19.23 -3.56
N GLY A 53 -11.62 18.13 -3.12
CA GLY A 53 -11.09 17.07 -3.98
C GLY A 53 -9.67 17.30 -4.48
N CYS A 54 -9.07 18.48 -4.26
CA CYS A 54 -7.70 18.79 -4.68
C CYS A 54 -6.69 18.20 -3.69
N VAL A 55 -5.75 17.39 -4.20
CA VAL A 55 -4.66 16.83 -3.39
C VAL A 55 -3.64 17.93 -3.09
N PRO A 56 -3.22 18.13 -1.84
CA PRO A 56 -2.14 19.05 -1.49
C PRO A 56 -0.86 18.82 -2.33
N ALA A 57 -0.12 19.91 -2.58
CA ALA A 57 1.09 19.88 -3.41
C ALA A 57 2.33 19.40 -2.62
N GLU A 58 2.27 19.51 -1.30
CA GLU A 58 3.29 19.14 -0.34
C GLU A 58 3.42 17.61 -0.23
N ARG A 59 4.07 17.01 -1.23
CA ARG A 59 4.30 15.55 -1.33
C ARG A 59 5.74 15.16 -1.11
N THR A 60 6.45 15.99 -0.37
CA THR A 60 7.85 15.79 -0.03
C THR A 60 7.95 15.68 1.47
N GLY A 61 8.69 14.69 1.94
CA GLY A 61 8.83 14.40 3.36
C GLY A 61 9.40 13.02 3.57
N GLU A 62 9.69 12.70 4.82
CA GLU A 62 10.31 11.44 5.22
C GLU A 62 9.45 10.24 4.83
N LEU A 63 8.12 10.34 4.97
CA LEU A 63 7.21 9.25 4.63
C LEU A 63 7.27 8.88 3.14
N VAL A 64 7.45 9.86 2.25
CA VAL A 64 7.55 9.63 0.81
C VAL A 64 8.92 9.04 0.45
N ALA A 65 9.98 9.47 1.12
CA ALA A 65 11.31 8.87 0.97
C ALA A 65 11.28 7.39 1.41
N ASP A 66 10.73 7.11 2.59
CA ASP A 66 10.51 5.75 3.10
C ASP A 66 9.72 4.89 2.10
N ALA A 67 8.65 5.45 1.50
CA ALA A 67 7.84 4.72 0.52
C ALA A 67 8.60 4.43 -0.78
N ARG A 68 9.53 5.30 -1.21
CA ARG A 68 10.40 5.06 -2.37
C ARG A 68 11.41 3.96 -2.09
N ASP A 69 12.00 3.95 -0.90
CA ASP A 69 12.91 2.91 -0.46
C ASP A 69 12.17 1.57 -0.33
N GLY A 70 10.98 1.57 0.27
CA GLY A 70 10.08 0.42 0.33
C GLY A 70 9.70 -0.10 -1.05
N ALA A 71 9.38 0.80 -1.99
CA ALA A 71 9.12 0.43 -3.39
C ALA A 71 10.33 -0.22 -4.06
N ALA A 72 11.55 0.25 -3.80
CA ALA A 72 12.76 -0.40 -4.30
C ALA A 72 12.94 -1.80 -3.72
N GLN A 73 12.68 -1.98 -2.42
CA GLN A 73 12.73 -3.28 -1.75
C GLN A 73 11.67 -4.26 -2.27
N ILE A 74 10.45 -3.79 -2.54
CA ILE A 74 9.38 -4.59 -3.16
C ILE A 74 9.85 -5.09 -4.54
N ARG A 75 10.39 -4.19 -5.36
CA ARG A 75 10.88 -4.54 -6.70
C ARG A 75 12.01 -5.57 -6.64
N GLN A 76 13.01 -5.33 -5.79
CA GLN A 76 14.13 -6.25 -5.60
C GLN A 76 13.67 -7.64 -5.15
N ALA A 77 12.73 -7.71 -4.21
CA ALA A 77 12.19 -8.98 -3.73
C ALA A 77 11.43 -9.74 -4.83
N LEU A 78 10.63 -9.03 -5.64
CA LEU A 78 9.91 -9.63 -6.77
C LEU A 78 10.86 -10.13 -7.87
N GLU A 79 11.92 -9.37 -8.19
CA GLU A 79 12.98 -9.79 -9.12
C GLU A 79 13.73 -11.04 -8.63
N ALA A 80 13.85 -11.20 -7.31
CA ALA A 80 14.41 -12.39 -6.68
C ALA A 80 13.40 -13.54 -6.46
N PHE A 81 12.16 -13.40 -6.97
CA PHE A 81 11.06 -14.35 -6.76
C PHE A 81 10.66 -14.54 -5.27
N GLU A 82 10.97 -13.59 -4.40
CA GLU A 82 10.65 -13.58 -2.96
C GLU A 82 9.30 -12.88 -2.68
N THR A 83 8.20 -13.40 -3.22
CA THR A 83 6.86 -12.77 -3.14
C THR A 83 6.39 -12.52 -1.71
N ALA A 84 6.66 -13.44 -0.78
CA ALA A 84 6.30 -13.28 0.64
C ALA A 84 7.08 -12.15 1.32
N ARG A 85 8.30 -11.84 0.87
CA ARG A 85 9.06 -10.67 1.37
C ARG A 85 8.48 -9.39 0.80
N ALA A 86 8.17 -9.37 -0.50
CA ALA A 86 7.54 -8.22 -1.16
C ALA A 86 6.19 -7.87 -0.52
N ALA A 87 5.34 -8.87 -0.24
CA ALA A 87 4.05 -8.67 0.42
C ALA A 87 4.19 -8.11 1.85
N ARG A 88 5.16 -8.60 2.64
CA ARG A 88 5.43 -8.06 3.97
C ARG A 88 5.89 -6.61 3.93
N GLN A 89 6.75 -6.26 2.97
CA GLN A 89 7.18 -4.88 2.78
C GLN A 89 5.98 -3.97 2.43
N LEU A 90 5.17 -4.38 1.46
CA LEU A 90 3.95 -3.66 1.06
C LEU A 90 3.01 -3.42 2.23
N LEU A 91 2.68 -4.46 3.01
CA LEU A 91 1.80 -4.33 4.18
C LEU A 91 2.42 -3.45 5.27
N GLY A 92 3.74 -3.54 5.46
CA GLY A 92 4.49 -2.68 6.37
C GLY A 92 4.41 -1.20 6.00
N ASP A 93 4.52 -0.88 4.71
CA ASP A 93 4.42 0.48 4.19
C ASP A 93 2.99 1.04 4.36
N LEU A 94 1.96 0.24 4.05
CA LEU A 94 0.57 0.61 4.31
C LEU A 94 0.31 0.90 5.80
N ALA A 95 0.85 0.06 6.68
CA ALA A 95 0.73 0.26 8.12
C ALA A 95 1.47 1.54 8.58
N ARG A 96 2.63 1.85 7.99
CA ARG A 96 3.38 3.09 8.25
C ARG A 96 2.58 4.33 7.85
N ILE A 97 1.99 4.33 6.66
CA ILE A 97 1.14 5.44 6.18
C ILE A 97 -0.07 5.61 7.10
N ASN A 98 -0.70 4.51 7.53
CA ASN A 98 -1.81 4.58 8.46
C ASN A 98 -1.38 5.19 9.81
N ARG A 99 -0.22 4.77 10.37
CA ARG A 99 0.33 5.35 11.60
C ARG A 99 0.64 6.84 11.45
N HIS A 100 1.19 7.27 10.32
CA HIS A 100 1.44 8.69 10.03
C HIS A 100 0.15 9.51 10.13
N LEU A 101 -0.94 9.05 9.51
CA LEU A 101 -2.24 9.74 9.59
C LEU A 101 -2.83 9.72 11.01
N GLN A 102 -2.66 8.64 11.77
CA GLN A 102 -3.12 8.60 13.16
C GLN A 102 -2.31 9.55 14.05
N GLY A 103 -0.99 9.62 13.86
CA GLY A 103 -0.11 10.49 14.63
C GLY A 103 -0.29 11.96 14.30
N SER A 104 -0.43 12.31 13.01
CA SER A 104 -0.70 13.68 12.56
C SER A 104 -2.14 14.13 12.81
N ALA A 105 -3.09 13.19 12.91
CA ALA A 105 -4.50 13.42 13.19
C ALA A 105 -5.08 14.67 12.45
N PRO A 106 -5.02 14.74 11.11
CA PRO A 106 -5.36 15.95 10.34
C PRO A 106 -6.81 16.43 10.52
N TRP A 107 -7.69 15.60 11.08
CA TRP A 107 -9.07 15.95 11.42
C TRP A 107 -9.20 16.74 12.75
N ARG A 108 -8.14 16.80 13.56
CA ARG A 108 -8.07 17.57 14.82
C ARG A 108 -7.05 18.71 14.76
N GLU A 109 -6.19 18.72 13.75
CA GLU A 109 -5.14 19.72 13.60
C GLU A 109 -5.71 21.06 13.08
N PRO A 110 -5.59 22.16 13.84
CA PRO A 110 -6.04 23.47 13.41
C PRO A 110 -5.12 24.14 12.38
N ASP A 111 -3.83 23.82 12.34
CA ASP A 111 -2.87 24.42 11.42
C ASP A 111 -3.00 23.81 10.02
N GLU A 112 -3.59 24.58 9.09
CA GLU A 112 -3.82 24.12 7.72
C GLU A 112 -2.54 23.71 6.99
N ARG A 113 -1.39 24.32 7.30
CA ARG A 113 -0.11 23.94 6.66
C ARG A 113 0.29 22.53 7.08
N ARG A 114 0.12 22.18 8.36
CA ARG A 114 0.39 20.84 8.87
C ARG A 114 -0.58 19.82 8.31
N VAL A 115 -1.87 20.15 8.19
CA VAL A 115 -2.86 19.28 7.56
C VAL A 115 -2.49 19.00 6.11
N ARG A 116 -2.15 20.04 5.33
CA ARG A 116 -1.75 19.90 3.93
C ARG A 116 -0.50 19.03 3.77
N ALA A 117 0.54 19.26 4.56
CA ALA A 117 1.75 18.46 4.56
C ALA A 117 1.46 17.00 4.92
N ALA A 118 0.77 16.74 6.03
CA ALA A 118 0.47 15.39 6.49
C ALA A 118 -0.34 14.57 5.46
N VAL A 119 -1.36 15.20 4.86
CA VAL A 119 -2.22 14.55 3.85
C VAL A 119 -1.49 14.41 2.51
N GLY A 120 -0.74 15.43 2.09
CA GLY A 120 0.04 15.40 0.86
C GLY A 120 1.11 14.31 0.88
N GLU A 121 1.87 14.21 1.98
CA GLU A 121 2.84 13.14 2.21
C GLU A 121 2.18 11.76 2.23
N ALA A 122 1.06 11.60 2.95
CA ALA A 122 0.34 10.33 3.00
C ALA A 122 -0.15 9.88 1.62
N VAL A 123 -0.67 10.80 0.81
CA VAL A 123 -1.12 10.50 -0.55
C VAL A 123 0.06 10.17 -1.46
N GLY A 124 1.16 10.93 -1.39
CA GLY A 124 2.38 10.67 -2.16
C GLY A 124 2.96 9.29 -1.86
N ALA A 125 3.14 8.98 -0.59
CA ALA A 125 3.63 7.69 -0.13
C ALA A 125 2.71 6.54 -0.56
N LEU A 126 1.40 6.69 -0.37
CA LEU A 126 0.43 5.68 -0.75
C LEU A 126 0.43 5.41 -2.26
N ALA A 127 0.54 6.44 -3.09
CA ALA A 127 0.58 6.29 -4.53
C ALA A 127 1.84 5.54 -4.99
N VAL A 128 3.01 5.84 -4.41
CA VAL A 128 4.26 5.11 -4.67
C VAL A 128 4.17 3.65 -4.25
N THR A 129 3.68 3.39 -3.03
CA THR A 129 3.50 2.04 -2.49
C THR A 129 2.53 1.20 -3.33
N LEU A 130 1.40 1.77 -3.75
CA LEU A 130 0.41 1.08 -4.59
C LEU A 130 0.96 0.74 -5.98
N ASN A 131 1.73 1.66 -6.58
CA ASN A 131 2.34 1.42 -7.88
C ASN A 131 3.36 0.27 -7.83
N ALA A 132 4.24 0.27 -6.82
CA ALA A 132 5.21 -0.81 -6.63
C ALA A 132 4.55 -2.14 -6.25
N GLY A 133 3.47 -2.10 -5.48
CA GLY A 133 2.69 -3.27 -5.07
C GLY A 133 1.75 -3.82 -6.14
N TRP A 134 1.62 -3.18 -7.31
CA TRP A 134 0.68 -3.58 -8.36
C TRP A 134 0.81 -5.06 -8.79
N PRO A 135 2.01 -5.64 -8.98
CA PRO A 135 2.13 -7.06 -9.33
C PRO A 135 1.58 -8.04 -8.27
N LEU A 136 1.43 -7.58 -7.02
CA LEU A 136 0.86 -8.37 -5.93
C LEU A 136 -0.65 -8.12 -5.78
N LEU A 137 -1.12 -6.89 -6.04
CA LEU A 137 -2.49 -6.45 -5.78
C LEU A 137 -3.40 -6.51 -7.02
N GLY A 138 -2.82 -6.48 -8.22
CA GLY A 138 -3.54 -6.41 -9.50
C GLY A 138 -4.55 -5.26 -9.55
N ALA A 139 -5.78 -5.60 -9.92
CA ALA A 139 -6.90 -4.65 -10.06
C ALA A 139 -7.16 -3.80 -8.80
N LEU A 140 -6.81 -4.30 -7.60
CA LEU A 140 -6.98 -3.51 -6.37
C LEU A 140 -6.08 -2.26 -6.36
N ALA A 141 -4.83 -2.38 -6.82
CA ALA A 141 -3.93 -1.23 -6.93
C ALA A 141 -4.42 -0.26 -8.00
N GLU A 142 -4.95 -0.76 -9.12
CA GLU A 142 -5.52 0.06 -10.20
C GLU A 142 -6.70 0.90 -9.69
N VAL A 143 -7.67 0.27 -9.03
CA VAL A 143 -8.84 0.97 -8.46
C VAL A 143 -8.42 1.95 -7.37
N ALA A 144 -7.46 1.58 -6.51
CA ALA A 144 -6.94 2.47 -5.47
C ALA A 144 -6.24 3.71 -6.06
N LEU A 145 -5.39 3.52 -7.06
CA LEU A 145 -4.68 4.61 -7.74
C LEU A 145 -5.64 5.50 -8.52
N ALA A 146 -6.66 4.92 -9.18
CA ALA A 146 -7.72 5.67 -9.83
C ALA A 146 -8.51 6.51 -8.80
N ALA A 147 -8.85 5.95 -7.64
CA ALA A 147 -9.52 6.70 -6.55
C ALA A 147 -8.68 7.87 -6.01
N LEU A 148 -7.35 7.72 -5.98
CA LEU A 148 -6.43 8.82 -5.64
C LEU A 148 -6.28 9.86 -6.77
N GLY A 149 -6.78 9.56 -7.97
CA GLY A 149 -6.75 10.46 -9.13
C GLY A 149 -5.62 10.19 -10.12
N SER A 150 -4.98 9.01 -10.07
CA SER A 150 -4.03 8.62 -11.10
C SER A 150 -4.79 8.29 -12.39
N LYS A 151 -4.41 8.94 -13.49
CA LYS A 151 -4.96 8.67 -14.82
C LYS A 151 -4.15 7.64 -15.61
N ALA A 152 -2.90 7.43 -15.22
CA ALA A 152 -2.05 6.43 -15.82
C ALA A 152 -2.30 5.08 -15.14
N ALA A 153 -2.22 4.01 -15.93
CA ALA A 153 -2.11 2.66 -15.40
C ALA A 153 -0.85 2.55 -14.51
N PRO A 154 -0.87 1.67 -13.49
CA PRO A 154 0.32 1.39 -12.72
C PRO A 154 1.43 0.88 -13.63
N ALA A 155 2.66 1.24 -13.32
CA ALA A 155 3.83 0.86 -14.10
C ALA A 155 4.93 0.34 -13.17
N TRP A 156 5.70 -0.64 -13.63
CA TRP A 156 6.82 -1.19 -12.85
C TRP A 156 7.82 -0.11 -12.42
N THR A 157 8.01 0.90 -13.27
CA THR A 157 8.88 2.05 -13.04
C THR A 157 8.07 3.36 -13.04
N GLY A 158 8.63 4.38 -12.39
CA GLY A 158 8.02 5.70 -12.30
C GLY A 158 7.14 5.91 -11.06
N GLU A 159 6.61 7.13 -10.94
CA GLU A 159 5.72 7.52 -9.85
C GLU A 159 4.38 8.03 -10.42
N PRO A 160 3.25 7.52 -9.92
CA PRO A 160 1.94 7.97 -10.37
C PRO A 160 1.71 9.43 -9.99
N VAL A 161 1.19 10.20 -10.96
CA VAL A 161 0.83 11.59 -10.75
C VAL A 161 -0.64 11.66 -10.35
N VAL A 162 -0.88 11.88 -9.06
CA VAL A 162 -2.20 12.19 -8.51
C VAL A 162 -2.38 13.70 -8.44
N ARG A 163 -3.59 14.27 -8.58
CA ARG A 163 -3.81 15.74 -8.44
C ARG A 163 -5.17 16.06 -7.84
N ARG A 164 -6.19 15.32 -8.25
CA ARG A 164 -7.55 15.44 -7.75
C ARG A 164 -8.09 14.04 -7.51
N VAL A 165 -8.63 13.79 -6.32
CA VAL A 165 -9.18 12.47 -5.99
C VAL A 165 -10.48 12.22 -6.75
N GLU A 166 -10.76 10.94 -7.02
CA GLU A 166 -11.93 10.50 -7.78
C GLU A 166 -12.77 9.53 -6.94
N PRO A 167 -13.70 10.05 -6.11
CA PRO A 167 -14.49 9.22 -5.20
C PRO A 167 -15.41 8.21 -5.91
N ALA A 168 -15.64 8.36 -7.22
CA ALA A 168 -16.39 7.41 -8.04
C ALA A 168 -15.76 6.01 -8.11
N HIS A 169 -14.47 5.87 -7.82
CA HIS A 169 -13.77 4.58 -7.76
C HIS A 169 -13.81 3.92 -6.37
N LEU A 170 -14.56 4.47 -5.41
CA LEU A 170 -14.78 3.84 -4.11
C LEU A 170 -16.03 2.93 -4.13
N PRO A 171 -16.04 1.84 -3.34
CA PRO A 171 -14.95 1.36 -2.47
C PRO A 171 -13.88 0.58 -3.25
N VAL A 172 -12.62 0.71 -2.81
CA VAL A 172 -11.49 -0.05 -3.39
C VAL A 172 -11.62 -1.55 -3.11
N TYR A 173 -12.06 -1.90 -1.91
CA TYR A 173 -12.30 -3.28 -1.49
C TYR A 173 -13.67 -3.38 -0.86
N ALA A 174 -14.48 -4.32 -1.33
CA ALA A 174 -15.75 -4.68 -0.73
C ALA A 174 -15.61 -6.07 -0.10
N ARG A 175 -15.92 -6.19 1.21
CA ARG A 175 -15.94 -7.49 1.88
C ARG A 175 -16.99 -8.38 1.20
N ARG A 176 -16.65 -9.63 0.94
CA ARG A 176 -17.64 -10.61 0.45
C ARG A 176 -18.51 -11.07 1.62
N GLY A 177 -19.83 -10.93 1.50
CA GLY A 177 -20.80 -11.49 2.45
C GLY A 177 -21.33 -10.53 3.54
N ALA A 178 -21.47 -9.24 3.24
CA ALA A 178 -22.36 -8.36 4.01
C ALA A 178 -23.82 -8.60 3.61
#